data_AF-A0A928USA5-F1
#
_entry.id   AF-A0A928USA5-F1
#
_cell.length_a   1.000
_cell.length_b   1.000
_cell.length_c   1.000
_cell.angle_alpha   90.00
_cell.angle_beta   90.00
_cell.angle_gamma   90.00
#
_symmetry.space_group_name_H-M   'P 1'
#
loop_
_entity.id
_entity.type
_entity.pdbx_description
1 polymer ?
#
loop_
_entity_poly.entity_id
_entity_poly.type
_entity_poly.pdbx_seq_one_letter_code
_entity_poly.pdbx_strand_id
1 'polypeptide(L)'
;MKKKINMLVNKKFLGLISAGILLWSCNSDFAKVIPEVGENEEINVTYGTPKVLLLVVDGARGESVRTANVPTINSILPKSIYSFVSLSEDNSMGIANNWADLFTGVRKNKHNVSSDFATNNFESYPLLFDRIINKEADAKLKMFSTSETFLEGLGEHNTTTLSGSDGDVTNNIISALNEDDITMITGHYTSVDAAGASSVYDNSSAAYKQAIENFDADFSKILTAVKARANYESENWLIVVTSSQGGEFQLPDSQNDNTIFSVPAVNTFTIYHALSYNLRFIGKPYIGNRMVGDYIRFNDTKYAELVEGDNTIYNLGEGEFTVELKIKKNKGPNNTYKFNYASVLGKRPYWQDGWTNDRNVRGWVIYLEENYWMFNAGGTGATAQVKGGVLNNASWNSISAVGYMKEGKRFLKTYTNGVANEDIDISGWGNIDSDALLRFGTLPSTNTWKPDVYLADVRIWKVGLPEEVIKQFSCEVGLDNRHPYIDNLAGSWSVLGSDGEYILDESPYGGKLKLGGTGYQIERLNDYICAPSVADLGLLVPRNPDISAQIFSWLKVPRQTNWQLDGRVWLDK
;
A
#
# COMPACT_ATOMS: atom_id res chain seq x y z
N MET A 1 -69.00 -10.79 22.21
CA MET A 1 -70.04 -11.63 21.58
C MET A 1 -69.67 -13.09 21.82
N LYS A 2 -70.61 -13.88 22.33
CA LYS A 2 -70.46 -15.22 22.94
C LYS A 2 -70.09 -16.33 21.94
N LYS A 3 -69.21 -17.26 22.34
CA LYS A 3 -69.47 -18.72 22.55
C LYS A 3 -68.11 -19.43 22.86
N LYS A 4 -67.88 -19.95 24.08
CA LYS A 4 -68.29 -21.27 24.65
C LYS A 4 -67.48 -22.42 23.99
N ILE A 5 -66.87 -23.41 24.65
CA ILE A 5 -67.06 -23.99 26.00
C ILE A 5 -66.01 -25.12 26.25
N ASN A 6 -65.57 -25.26 27.52
CA ASN A 6 -65.19 -26.49 28.29
C ASN A 6 -64.01 -27.38 27.83
N MET A 7 -63.27 -28.10 28.68
CA MET A 7 -63.58 -28.60 30.03
C MET A 7 -62.29 -28.99 30.80
N LEU A 8 -62.26 -28.73 32.11
CA LEU A 8 -61.35 -29.36 33.07
C LEU A 8 -61.67 -30.85 33.22
N VAL A 9 -60.65 -31.71 33.37
CA VAL A 9 -60.70 -32.87 34.27
C VAL A 9 -59.34 -33.09 34.94
N ASN A 10 -59.38 -33.21 36.27
CA ASN A 10 -58.26 -33.45 37.16
C ASN A 10 -58.46 -34.80 37.87
N LYS A 11 -57.35 -35.47 38.17
CA LYS A 11 -57.12 -36.58 39.13
C LYS A 11 -57.54 -38.02 38.75
N LYS A 12 -56.53 -38.87 38.52
CA LYS A 12 -56.02 -39.93 39.44
C LYS A 12 -55.42 -41.10 38.62
N PHE A 13 -54.12 -41.36 38.71
CA PHE A 13 -53.62 -42.63 39.23
C PHE A 13 -52.09 -42.63 39.43
N LEU A 14 -51.71 -43.37 40.45
CA LEU A 14 -50.39 -43.57 41.06
C LEU A 14 -49.54 -44.52 40.22
N GLY A 15 -48.21 -44.33 40.16
CA GLY A 15 -47.29 -45.43 39.82
C GLY A 15 -45.97 -45.10 39.12
N LEU A 16 -44.95 -44.77 39.93
CA LEU A 16 -43.57 -45.30 39.85
C LEU A 16 -42.64 -44.99 38.65
N ILE A 17 -41.48 -44.40 39.01
CA ILE A 17 -40.09 -44.68 38.57
C ILE A 17 -39.38 -43.57 37.77
N SER A 18 -38.63 -42.77 38.55
CA SER A 18 -37.28 -42.22 38.32
C SER A 18 -36.89 -41.60 36.97
N ALA A 19 -36.51 -40.33 36.99
CA ALA A 19 -35.11 -39.89 37.01
C ALA A 19 -35.07 -38.35 37.00
N GLY A 20 -34.33 -37.76 37.93
CA GLY A 20 -34.26 -36.31 38.12
C GLY A 20 -33.49 -35.62 37.01
N ILE A 21 -34.04 -34.51 36.52
CA ILE A 21 -33.28 -33.46 35.82
C ILE A 21 -33.52 -32.19 36.63
N LEU A 22 -32.56 -31.87 37.49
CA LEU A 22 -32.38 -30.55 38.05
C LEU A 22 -31.06 -30.00 37.50
N LEU A 23 -31.17 -28.76 37.03
CA LEU A 23 -30.12 -27.87 36.56
C LEU A 23 -28.90 -27.87 37.49
N TRP A 24 -27.70 -27.89 36.91
CA TRP A 24 -26.56 -27.15 37.45
C TRP A 24 -25.58 -26.75 36.34
N SER A 25 -25.27 -25.46 36.36
CA SER A 25 -24.14 -24.82 35.70
C SER A 25 -22.83 -25.52 36.09
N CYS A 26 -22.01 -25.90 35.12
CA CYS A 26 -20.60 -26.18 35.34
C CYS A 26 -19.76 -25.44 34.30
N ASN A 27 -19.04 -24.44 34.82
CA ASN A 27 -17.83 -23.88 34.27
C ASN A 27 -16.75 -24.99 34.35
N SER A 28 -16.08 -25.30 33.24
CA SER A 28 -14.88 -26.15 33.30
C SER A 28 -13.88 -25.73 32.22
N ASP A 29 -12.71 -25.33 32.71
CA ASP A 29 -11.48 -25.09 31.97
C ASP A 29 -11.20 -26.19 30.94
N PHE A 30 -10.87 -25.77 29.71
CA PHE A 30 -10.24 -26.65 28.72
C PHE A 30 -8.81 -26.96 29.15
N ALA A 31 -8.64 -27.92 30.05
CA ALA A 31 -7.38 -28.62 30.22
C ALA A 31 -7.10 -29.41 28.93
N LYS A 32 -5.98 -29.10 28.26
CA LYS A 32 -5.44 -29.92 27.18
C LYS A 32 -5.14 -31.32 27.72
N VAL A 33 -6.04 -32.27 27.47
CA VAL A 33 -5.75 -33.69 27.62
C VAL A 33 -4.95 -34.12 26.40
N ILE A 34 -3.69 -34.51 26.63
CA ILE A 34 -2.88 -35.22 25.63
C ILE A 34 -3.52 -36.61 25.46
N PRO A 35 -3.92 -37.04 24.27
CA PRO A 35 -4.45 -38.40 24.08
C PRO A 35 -3.41 -39.44 24.46
N GLU A 36 -3.84 -40.50 25.15
CA GLU A 36 -2.99 -41.64 25.47
C GLU A 36 -2.47 -42.32 24.20
N VAL A 37 -1.22 -42.76 24.26
CA VAL A 37 -0.50 -43.45 23.20
C VAL A 37 -1.17 -44.79 22.92
N GLY A 38 -1.77 -44.96 21.75
CA GLY A 38 -2.17 -46.29 21.26
C GLY A 38 -3.44 -46.38 20.43
N GLU A 39 -3.63 -45.54 19.41
CA GLU A 39 -4.46 -45.91 18.25
C GLU A 39 -3.70 -45.57 16.97
N ASN A 40 -3.33 -46.61 16.24
CA ASN A 40 -2.68 -46.51 14.94
C ASN A 40 -3.69 -46.00 13.91
N GLU A 41 -3.87 -44.69 13.83
CA GLU A 41 -4.21 -44.08 12.56
C GLU A 41 -2.93 -44.09 11.72
N GLU A 42 -2.84 -45.02 10.76
CA GLU A 42 -1.90 -44.89 9.65
C GLU A 42 -2.30 -43.65 8.84
N ILE A 43 -1.91 -42.48 9.33
CA ILE A 43 -1.80 -41.30 8.49
C ILE A 43 -0.64 -41.64 7.55
N ASN A 44 -0.98 -42.08 6.33
CA ASN A 44 -0.03 -42.21 5.24
C ASN A 44 0.36 -40.80 4.79
N VAL A 45 1.12 -40.09 5.64
CA VAL A 45 1.86 -38.90 5.23
C VAL A 45 3.02 -39.43 4.42
N THR A 46 2.85 -39.48 3.10
CA THR A 46 3.99 -39.53 2.20
C THR A 46 4.79 -38.24 2.46
N TYR A 47 5.76 -38.27 3.38
CA TYR A 47 6.71 -37.18 3.58
C TYR A 47 7.63 -37.16 2.36
N GLY A 48 7.16 -36.54 1.29
CA GLY A 48 7.95 -36.38 0.09
C GLY A 48 9.20 -35.54 0.35
N THR A 49 10.28 -35.82 -0.38
CA THR A 49 11.52 -35.02 -0.35
C THR A 49 11.29 -33.75 -1.15
N PRO A 50 11.07 -32.58 -0.51
CA PRO A 50 10.62 -31.38 -1.21
C PRO A 50 11.66 -30.91 -2.24
N LYS A 51 11.20 -30.59 -3.45
CA LYS A 51 12.02 -30.01 -4.52
C LYS A 51 11.49 -28.66 -4.96
N VAL A 52 12.35 -27.84 -5.55
CA VAL A 52 11.99 -26.49 -6.04
C VAL A 52 12.37 -26.31 -7.50
N LEU A 53 11.45 -25.78 -8.29
CA LEU A 53 11.71 -25.21 -9.61
C LEU A 53 11.39 -23.72 -9.57
N LEU A 54 12.39 -22.86 -9.75
CA LEU A 54 12.22 -21.41 -9.82
C LEU A 54 12.45 -20.94 -11.26
N LEU A 55 11.44 -20.34 -11.88
CA LEU A 55 11.51 -19.72 -13.19
C LEU A 55 11.36 -18.21 -13.04
N VAL A 56 12.44 -17.48 -13.33
CA VAL A 56 12.48 -16.01 -13.32
C VAL A 56 12.39 -15.51 -14.76
N VAL A 57 11.37 -14.72 -15.06
CA VAL A 57 11.08 -14.19 -16.40
C VAL A 57 11.21 -12.69 -16.38
N ASP A 58 12.38 -12.18 -16.76
CA ASP A 58 12.64 -10.75 -16.73
C ASP A 58 11.71 -9.99 -17.70
N GLY A 59 11.31 -8.78 -17.30
CA GLY A 59 10.51 -7.89 -18.14
C GLY A 59 9.03 -8.25 -18.25
N ALA A 60 8.62 -9.43 -17.75
CA ALA A 60 7.25 -9.90 -17.87
C ALA A 60 6.31 -9.17 -16.91
N ARG A 61 5.67 -8.11 -17.42
CA ARG A 61 4.66 -7.33 -16.68
C ARG A 61 3.43 -8.18 -16.36
N GLY A 62 2.98 -8.15 -15.11
CA GLY A 62 1.90 -9.04 -14.66
C GLY A 62 0.59 -8.92 -15.43
N GLU A 63 0.17 -7.71 -15.79
CA GLU A 63 -1.02 -7.49 -16.64
C GLU A 63 -0.85 -8.07 -18.06
N SER A 64 0.36 -8.03 -18.61
CA SER A 64 0.64 -8.58 -19.94
C SER A 64 0.61 -10.11 -19.91
N VAL A 65 1.17 -10.73 -18.88
CA VAL A 65 1.05 -12.19 -18.69
C VAL A 65 -0.41 -12.60 -18.54
N ARG A 66 -1.19 -11.86 -17.74
CA ARG A 66 -2.63 -12.12 -17.50
C ARG A 66 -3.47 -12.10 -18.78
N THR A 67 -3.11 -11.24 -19.74
CA THR A 67 -3.91 -10.97 -20.95
C THR A 67 -3.35 -11.62 -22.22
N ALA A 68 -2.20 -12.29 -22.14
CA ALA A 68 -1.62 -13.07 -23.23
C ALA A 68 -2.27 -14.47 -23.33
N ASN A 69 -2.01 -15.20 -24.42
CA ASN A 69 -2.46 -16.59 -24.55
C ASN A 69 -1.49 -17.54 -23.84
N VAL A 70 -1.69 -17.74 -22.54
CA VAL A 70 -0.80 -18.53 -21.66
C VAL A 70 -1.48 -19.79 -21.09
N PRO A 71 -1.82 -20.79 -21.94
CA PRO A 71 -2.58 -21.96 -21.52
C PRO A 71 -1.87 -22.80 -20.43
N THR A 72 -0.54 -22.87 -20.43
CA THR A 72 0.20 -23.64 -19.43
C THR A 72 0.15 -22.97 -18.06
N ILE A 73 0.43 -21.68 -17.99
CA ILE A 73 0.28 -20.87 -16.77
C ILE A 73 -1.15 -21.00 -16.23
N ASN A 74 -2.16 -20.84 -17.10
CA ASN A 74 -3.57 -20.98 -16.71
C ASN A 74 -3.89 -22.37 -16.14
N SER A 75 -3.25 -23.42 -16.64
CA SER A 75 -3.50 -24.81 -16.21
C SER A 75 -3.05 -25.10 -14.77
N ILE A 76 -2.07 -24.35 -14.23
CA ILE A 76 -1.53 -24.58 -12.88
C ILE A 76 -2.22 -23.73 -11.80
N LEU A 77 -2.93 -22.66 -12.19
CA LEU A 77 -3.57 -21.72 -11.25
C LEU A 77 -4.52 -22.38 -10.22
N PRO A 78 -5.33 -23.42 -10.56
CA PRO A 78 -6.23 -24.06 -9.59
C PRO A 78 -5.54 -24.66 -8.35
N LYS A 79 -4.23 -24.88 -8.44
CA LYS A 79 -3.37 -25.42 -7.38
C LYS A 79 -2.24 -24.45 -7.04
N SER A 80 -2.56 -23.16 -7.03
CA SER A 80 -1.57 -22.09 -6.84
C SER A 80 -2.04 -20.98 -5.92
N ILE A 81 -1.06 -20.37 -5.25
CA ILE A 81 -1.16 -19.03 -4.70
C ILE A 81 -0.53 -18.09 -5.73
N TYR A 82 -1.28 -17.12 -6.25
CA TYR A 82 -0.75 -16.27 -7.32
C TYR A 82 -1.29 -14.83 -7.32
N SER A 83 -0.51 -13.96 -7.96
CA SER A 83 -0.87 -12.57 -8.21
C SER A 83 -0.29 -12.09 -9.54
N PHE A 84 -1.09 -11.32 -10.29
CA PHE A 84 -0.66 -10.57 -11.47
C PHE A 84 -0.34 -9.09 -11.16
N VAL A 85 -0.39 -8.71 -9.88
CA VAL A 85 -0.12 -7.36 -9.38
C VAL A 85 0.94 -7.42 -8.28
N SER A 86 1.92 -8.31 -8.44
CA SER A 86 3.07 -8.41 -7.55
C SER A 86 3.99 -7.21 -7.78
N LEU A 87 4.89 -6.95 -6.83
CA LEU A 87 5.74 -5.75 -6.88
C LEU A 87 7.22 -6.09 -6.67
N SER A 88 8.06 -5.55 -7.55
CA SER A 88 9.52 -5.51 -7.35
C SER A 88 9.93 -4.33 -6.44
N GLU A 89 11.23 -4.03 -6.38
CA GLU A 89 11.75 -2.92 -5.56
C GLU A 89 11.36 -1.56 -6.17
N ASP A 90 10.66 -0.71 -5.41
CA ASP A 90 10.14 0.58 -5.86
C ASP A 90 11.22 1.63 -6.12
N ASN A 91 12.44 1.42 -5.60
CA ASN A 91 13.61 2.30 -5.83
C ASN A 91 14.79 1.57 -6.47
N SER A 92 14.50 0.56 -7.29
CA SER A 92 15.52 -0.19 -8.02
C SER A 92 16.31 0.75 -8.96
N MET A 93 17.65 0.61 -8.95
CA MET A 93 18.56 1.32 -9.87
C MET A 93 19.05 0.41 -11.01
N GLY A 94 18.42 -0.75 -11.19
CA GLY A 94 18.77 -1.72 -12.20
C GLY A 94 18.29 -3.12 -11.83
N ILE A 95 18.18 -3.99 -12.83
CA ILE A 95 17.58 -5.32 -12.66
C ILE A 95 18.34 -6.21 -11.67
N ALA A 96 19.66 -6.01 -11.51
CA ALA A 96 20.48 -6.74 -10.54
C ALA A 96 20.00 -6.56 -9.09
N ASN A 97 19.50 -5.37 -8.74
CA ASN A 97 18.88 -5.15 -7.44
C ASN A 97 17.64 -6.04 -7.23
N ASN A 98 16.78 -6.14 -8.24
CA ASN A 98 15.58 -6.98 -8.19
C ASN A 98 15.93 -8.48 -8.11
N TRP A 99 16.99 -8.91 -8.80
CA TRP A 99 17.50 -10.27 -8.65
C TRP A 99 18.06 -10.52 -7.24
N ALA A 100 18.83 -9.59 -6.67
CA ALA A 100 19.33 -9.71 -5.30
C ALA A 100 18.19 -9.80 -4.26
N ASP A 101 17.10 -9.05 -4.44
CA ASP A 101 15.89 -9.20 -3.61
C ASP A 101 15.36 -10.64 -3.63
N LEU A 102 15.23 -11.23 -4.83
CA LEU A 102 14.74 -12.61 -5.03
C LEU A 102 15.59 -13.63 -4.27
N PHE A 103 16.91 -13.48 -4.33
CA PHE A 103 17.86 -14.48 -3.82
C PHE A 103 18.34 -14.25 -2.40
N THR A 104 18.24 -13.04 -1.84
CA THR A 104 18.62 -12.78 -0.43
C THR A 104 17.42 -12.82 0.52
N GLY A 105 16.21 -12.57 0.00
CA GLY A 105 15.00 -12.42 0.80
C GLY A 105 14.96 -11.12 1.63
N VAL A 106 15.84 -10.17 1.31
CA VAL A 106 15.85 -8.81 1.89
C VAL A 106 15.85 -7.76 0.77
N ARG A 107 15.54 -6.52 1.11
CA ARG A 107 15.47 -5.40 0.16
C ARG A 107 16.79 -4.63 0.02
N LYS A 108 16.85 -3.74 -0.98
CA LYS A 108 18.01 -2.89 -1.34
C LYS A 108 18.78 -2.31 -0.15
N ASN A 109 18.07 -1.77 0.84
CA ASN A 109 18.66 -1.13 2.02
C ASN A 109 19.50 -2.08 2.89
N LYS A 110 19.39 -3.40 2.69
CA LYS A 110 20.13 -4.43 3.41
C LYS A 110 21.22 -5.06 2.56
N HIS A 111 20.87 -5.58 1.38
CA HIS A 111 21.84 -6.28 0.51
C HIS A 111 22.72 -5.32 -0.33
N ASN A 112 22.37 -4.02 -0.41
CA ASN A 112 23.16 -2.93 -0.99
C ASN A 112 23.52 -3.05 -2.50
N VAL A 113 22.91 -4.00 -3.22
CA VAL A 113 23.08 -4.16 -4.67
C VAL A 113 22.32 -3.05 -5.40
N SER A 114 22.94 -2.46 -6.41
CA SER A 114 22.40 -1.34 -7.19
C SER A 114 22.13 -1.74 -8.64
N SER A 115 22.88 -1.21 -9.60
CA SER A 115 22.79 -1.59 -11.02
C SER A 115 23.54 -2.89 -11.33
N ASP A 116 24.53 -3.24 -10.51
CA ASP A 116 25.37 -4.42 -10.63
C ASP A 116 25.72 -4.97 -9.23
N PHE A 117 26.48 -6.07 -9.20
CA PHE A 117 26.89 -6.79 -7.98
C PHE A 117 28.24 -6.32 -7.38
N ALA A 118 28.88 -5.29 -7.94
CA ALA A 118 30.21 -4.85 -7.49
C ALA A 118 30.20 -4.32 -6.05
N THR A 119 29.08 -3.72 -5.63
CA THR A 119 28.79 -3.41 -4.23
C THR A 119 27.61 -4.26 -3.77
N ASN A 120 27.85 -5.11 -2.77
CA ASN A 120 26.83 -5.93 -2.15
C ASN A 120 27.14 -6.12 -0.66
N ASN A 121 26.20 -6.71 0.07
CA ASN A 121 26.33 -7.09 1.46
C ASN A 121 25.90 -8.54 1.67
N PHE A 122 26.31 -9.43 0.76
CA PHE A 122 25.96 -10.86 0.83
C PHE A 122 26.61 -11.56 2.03
N GLU A 123 27.69 -11.02 2.60
CA GLU A 123 28.24 -11.53 3.86
C GLU A 123 27.23 -11.44 5.01
N SER A 124 26.53 -10.31 5.15
CA SER A 124 25.48 -10.14 6.18
C SER A 124 24.15 -10.74 5.77
N TYR A 125 23.84 -10.71 4.47
CA TYR A 125 22.59 -11.17 3.89
C TYR A 125 22.87 -12.17 2.76
N PRO A 126 23.27 -13.41 3.11
CA PRO A 126 23.70 -14.40 2.12
C PRO A 126 22.54 -14.82 1.21
N LEU A 127 22.92 -15.37 0.06
CA LEU A 127 21.98 -15.87 -0.93
C LEU A 127 21.22 -17.08 -0.36
N LEU A 128 20.09 -17.40 -0.96
CA LEU A 128 19.23 -18.49 -0.51
C LEU A 128 19.96 -19.83 -0.55
N PHE A 129 20.89 -19.97 -1.49
CA PHE A 129 21.67 -21.18 -1.71
C PHE A 129 22.60 -21.49 -0.55
N ASP A 130 23.26 -20.47 0.02
CA ASP A 130 24.08 -20.61 1.22
C ASP A 130 23.27 -21.23 2.36
N ARG A 131 22.02 -20.77 2.53
CA ARG A 131 21.15 -21.23 3.62
C ARG A 131 20.60 -22.64 3.37
N ILE A 132 20.41 -23.02 2.11
CA ILE A 132 20.06 -24.39 1.72
C ILE A 132 21.24 -25.33 2.00
N ILE A 133 22.44 -25.01 1.51
CA ILE A 133 23.64 -25.85 1.70
C ILE A 133 24.01 -25.98 3.18
N ASN A 134 23.88 -24.89 3.96
CA ASN A 134 24.11 -24.95 5.41
C ASN A 134 23.13 -25.87 6.13
N LYS A 135 21.92 -26.07 5.59
CA LYS A 135 20.92 -26.99 6.13
C LYS A 135 21.13 -28.42 5.63
N GLU A 136 21.48 -28.58 4.35
CA GLU A 136 21.64 -29.85 3.65
C GLU A 136 22.83 -29.75 2.70
N ALA A 137 24.01 -30.18 3.18
CA ALA A 137 25.28 -30.02 2.47
C ALA A 137 25.33 -30.78 1.12
N ASP A 138 24.54 -31.84 0.99
CA ASP A 138 24.43 -32.66 -0.23
C ASP A 138 23.38 -32.13 -1.22
N ALA A 139 22.73 -30.99 -0.91
CA ALA A 139 21.70 -30.44 -1.78
C ALA A 139 22.27 -30.06 -3.15
N LYS A 140 21.61 -30.55 -4.21
CA LYS A 140 22.02 -30.28 -5.59
C LYS A 140 21.24 -29.09 -6.14
N LEU A 141 21.99 -28.02 -6.43
CA LEU A 141 21.48 -26.74 -6.89
C LEU A 141 21.99 -26.47 -8.31
N LYS A 142 21.09 -26.18 -9.24
CA LYS A 142 21.45 -25.84 -10.62
C LYS A 142 20.83 -24.52 -11.04
N MET A 143 21.59 -23.75 -11.81
CA MET A 143 21.16 -22.45 -12.30
C MET A 143 21.49 -22.30 -13.79
N PHE A 144 20.49 -21.91 -14.57
CA PHE A 144 20.58 -21.79 -16.02
C PHE A 144 20.13 -20.40 -16.44
N SER A 145 20.94 -19.70 -17.23
CA SER A 145 20.62 -18.36 -17.70
C SER A 145 21.30 -18.03 -19.01
N THR A 146 20.73 -17.10 -19.77
CA THR A 146 21.36 -16.40 -20.89
C THR A 146 22.23 -15.21 -20.44
N SER A 147 22.14 -14.79 -19.18
CA SER A 147 22.83 -13.62 -18.62
C SER A 147 24.06 -14.04 -17.82
N GLU A 148 25.25 -13.65 -18.29
CA GLU A 148 26.51 -13.87 -17.58
C GLU A 148 26.52 -13.12 -16.23
N THR A 149 26.08 -11.86 -16.21
CA THR A 149 25.98 -11.05 -14.98
C THR A 149 25.09 -11.71 -13.92
N PHE A 150 23.99 -12.37 -14.32
CA PHE A 150 23.13 -13.08 -13.40
C PHE A 150 23.85 -14.27 -12.76
N LEU A 151 24.56 -15.07 -13.57
CA LEU A 151 25.27 -16.26 -13.08
C LEU A 151 26.48 -15.89 -12.22
N GLU A 152 27.28 -14.91 -12.63
CA GLU A 152 28.44 -14.46 -11.86
C GLU A 152 28.05 -13.86 -10.51
N GLY A 153 26.93 -13.12 -10.46
CA GLY A 153 26.49 -12.45 -9.23
C GLY A 153 25.75 -13.33 -8.24
N LEU A 154 25.08 -14.40 -8.71
CA LEU A 154 24.11 -15.16 -7.90
C LEU A 154 24.32 -16.68 -7.94
N GLY A 155 25.25 -17.16 -8.77
CA GLY A 155 25.47 -18.58 -9.02
C GLY A 155 26.31 -19.30 -7.97
N GLU A 156 26.76 -18.63 -6.91
CA GLU A 156 27.51 -19.27 -5.83
C GLU A 156 26.74 -20.48 -5.27
N HIS A 157 27.47 -21.56 -4.98
CA HIS A 157 26.94 -22.89 -4.60
C HIS A 157 26.05 -23.62 -5.64
N ASN A 158 25.82 -23.04 -6.82
CA ASN A 158 25.09 -23.71 -7.90
C ASN A 158 26.06 -24.30 -8.93
N THR A 159 25.66 -25.39 -9.57
CA THR A 159 26.21 -25.72 -10.89
C THR A 159 25.54 -24.82 -11.92
N THR A 160 26.29 -23.85 -12.44
CA THR A 160 25.80 -22.83 -13.38
C THR A 160 26.08 -23.22 -14.84
N THR A 161 25.13 -22.96 -15.74
CA THR A 161 25.37 -23.03 -17.20
C THR A 161 24.87 -21.77 -17.89
N LEU A 162 25.78 -21.13 -18.64
CA LEU A 162 25.43 -20.05 -19.57
C LEU A 162 24.82 -20.65 -20.85
N SER A 163 23.58 -20.30 -21.12
CA SER A 163 22.79 -20.76 -22.26
C SER A 163 22.84 -19.75 -23.41
N GLY A 164 22.82 -20.21 -24.66
CA GLY A 164 22.77 -19.33 -25.83
C GLY A 164 21.40 -18.69 -26.08
N SER A 165 20.34 -19.30 -25.57
CA SER A 165 18.96 -18.84 -25.71
C SER A 165 18.07 -19.33 -24.57
N ASP A 166 16.89 -18.75 -24.41
CA ASP A 166 15.87 -19.23 -23.47
C ASP A 166 15.38 -20.65 -23.79
N GLY A 167 15.41 -21.04 -25.08
CA GLY A 167 15.16 -22.42 -25.49
C GLY A 167 16.24 -23.39 -24.96
N ASP A 168 17.51 -22.95 -24.92
CA ASP A 168 18.60 -23.73 -24.34
C ASP A 168 18.51 -23.79 -22.81
N VAL A 169 18.07 -22.72 -22.14
CA VAL A 169 17.71 -22.73 -20.71
C VAL A 169 16.68 -23.84 -20.44
N THR A 170 15.61 -23.88 -21.25
CA THR A 170 14.57 -24.90 -21.16
C THR A 170 15.11 -26.31 -21.35
N ASN A 171 15.96 -26.54 -22.35
CA ASN A 171 16.59 -27.84 -22.59
C ASN A 171 17.52 -28.28 -21.44
N ASN A 172 18.26 -27.34 -20.86
CA ASN A 172 19.13 -27.59 -19.71
C ASN A 172 18.33 -27.95 -18.46
N ILE A 173 17.20 -27.28 -18.21
CA ILE A 173 16.27 -27.63 -17.12
C ILE A 173 15.72 -29.05 -17.31
N ILE A 174 15.21 -29.37 -18.51
CA ILE A 174 14.68 -30.71 -18.82
C ILE A 174 15.76 -31.78 -18.63
N SER A 175 17.01 -31.48 -19.02
CA SER A 175 18.14 -32.39 -18.82
C SER A 175 18.45 -32.62 -17.33
N ALA A 176 18.44 -31.54 -16.53
CA ALA A 176 18.62 -31.61 -15.08
C ALA A 176 17.50 -32.36 -14.36
N LEU A 177 16.28 -32.36 -14.89
CA LEU A 177 15.15 -33.14 -14.37
C LEU A 177 15.32 -34.65 -14.56
N ASN A 178 16.40 -35.14 -15.18
CA ASN A 178 16.76 -36.57 -15.15
C ASN A 178 17.58 -36.96 -13.91
N GLU A 179 18.00 -35.99 -13.09
CA GLU A 179 18.72 -36.27 -11.83
C GLU A 179 17.71 -36.50 -10.70
N ASP A 180 17.74 -37.69 -10.11
CA ASP A 180 16.78 -38.08 -9.06
C ASP A 180 16.96 -37.25 -7.78
N ASP A 181 18.19 -36.87 -7.45
CA ASP A 181 18.58 -36.16 -6.23
C ASP A 181 18.71 -34.64 -6.39
N ILE A 182 18.17 -34.06 -7.48
CA ILE A 182 18.13 -32.60 -7.65
C ILE A 182 17.27 -31.93 -6.55
N THR A 183 17.82 -30.94 -5.83
CA THR A 183 17.08 -30.23 -4.77
C THR A 183 16.36 -29.02 -5.33
N MET A 184 17.05 -28.21 -6.12
CA MET A 184 16.50 -26.99 -6.71
C MET A 184 17.08 -26.70 -8.09
N ILE A 185 16.21 -26.29 -9.00
CA ILE A 185 16.57 -25.79 -10.33
C ILE A 185 16.10 -24.34 -10.45
N THR A 186 16.99 -23.45 -10.89
CA THR A 186 16.69 -22.07 -11.25
C THR A 186 16.86 -21.88 -12.76
N GLY A 187 15.81 -21.42 -13.43
CA GLY A 187 15.85 -20.97 -14.82
C GLY A 187 15.62 -19.48 -14.93
N HIS A 188 16.49 -18.76 -15.62
CA HIS A 188 16.38 -17.33 -15.83
C HIS A 188 16.24 -17.01 -17.32
N TYR A 189 15.12 -16.38 -17.68
CA TYR A 189 14.66 -16.10 -19.03
C TYR A 189 14.70 -14.59 -19.32
N THR A 190 15.36 -14.19 -20.41
CA THR A 190 15.58 -12.77 -20.74
C THR A 190 14.87 -12.31 -22.02
N SER A 191 14.26 -13.23 -22.79
CA SER A 191 13.69 -12.88 -24.09
C SER A 191 12.49 -11.94 -24.00
N VAL A 192 11.70 -12.04 -22.93
CA VAL A 192 10.55 -11.15 -22.70
C VAL A 192 11.02 -9.72 -22.47
N ASP A 193 12.01 -9.53 -21.59
CA ASP A 193 12.64 -8.22 -21.37
C ASP A 193 13.26 -7.66 -22.65
N ALA A 194 14.04 -8.46 -23.37
CA ALA A 194 14.66 -8.05 -24.63
C ALA A 194 13.63 -7.63 -25.69
N ALA A 195 12.51 -8.35 -25.80
CA ALA A 195 11.42 -7.99 -26.70
C ALA A 195 10.71 -6.69 -26.29
N GLY A 196 10.53 -6.47 -24.98
CA GLY A 196 9.97 -5.24 -24.43
C GLY A 196 10.88 -4.04 -24.66
N ALA A 197 12.16 -4.17 -24.34
CA ALA A 197 13.18 -3.14 -24.51
C ALA A 197 13.40 -2.73 -25.98
N SER A 198 13.30 -3.68 -26.91
CA SER A 198 13.37 -3.41 -28.35
C SER A 198 12.06 -2.91 -28.95
N SER A 199 10.96 -2.92 -28.19
CA SER A 199 9.65 -2.45 -28.63
C SER A 199 8.89 -1.73 -27.52
N VAL A 200 7.88 -2.37 -26.94
CA VAL A 200 7.04 -1.87 -25.85
C VAL A 200 6.71 -3.03 -24.91
N TYR A 201 6.78 -2.82 -23.60
CA TYR A 201 6.44 -3.80 -22.56
C TYR A 201 4.92 -3.97 -22.36
N ASP A 202 4.17 -4.13 -23.46
CA ASP A 202 2.73 -4.31 -23.47
C ASP A 202 2.28 -5.22 -24.62
N ASN A 203 1.16 -5.92 -24.44
CA ASN A 203 0.64 -6.86 -25.43
C ASN A 203 0.15 -6.19 -26.74
N SER A 204 0.12 -4.85 -26.80
CA SER A 204 0.02 -4.11 -28.05
C SER A 204 1.21 -4.32 -28.99
N SER A 205 2.39 -4.68 -28.48
CA SER A 205 3.52 -5.17 -29.28
C SER A 205 3.38 -6.67 -29.52
N ALA A 206 3.26 -7.05 -30.80
CA ALA A 206 3.19 -8.47 -31.19
C ALA A 206 4.46 -9.24 -30.80
N ALA A 207 5.64 -8.61 -30.87
CA ALA A 207 6.91 -9.25 -30.53
C ALA A 207 7.01 -9.56 -29.03
N TYR A 208 6.63 -8.59 -28.18
CA TYR A 208 6.62 -8.77 -26.72
C TYR A 208 5.57 -9.80 -26.29
N LYS A 209 4.35 -9.71 -26.84
CA LYS A 209 3.30 -10.71 -26.61
C LYS A 209 3.76 -12.12 -27.00
N GLN A 210 4.37 -12.27 -28.18
CA GLN A 210 4.89 -13.56 -28.65
C GLN A 210 6.00 -14.09 -27.74
N ALA A 211 6.86 -13.24 -27.18
CA ALA A 211 7.89 -13.67 -26.23
C ALA A 211 7.29 -14.27 -24.96
N ILE A 212 6.20 -13.69 -24.43
CA ILE A 212 5.44 -14.26 -23.30
C ILE A 212 4.82 -15.61 -23.66
N GLU A 213 4.20 -15.71 -24.85
CA GLU A 213 3.57 -16.96 -25.32
C GLU A 213 4.62 -18.06 -25.59
N ASN A 214 5.82 -17.69 -26.05
CA ASN A 214 6.93 -18.62 -26.22
C ASN A 214 7.43 -19.14 -24.87
N PHE A 215 7.54 -18.28 -23.85
CA PHE A 215 7.86 -18.71 -22.50
C PHE A 215 6.80 -19.69 -21.94
N ASP A 216 5.50 -19.44 -22.16
CA ASP A 216 4.45 -20.38 -21.75
C ASP A 216 4.60 -21.76 -22.43
N ALA A 217 4.95 -21.78 -23.72
CA ALA A 217 5.21 -23.01 -24.45
C ALA A 217 6.44 -23.77 -23.92
N ASP A 218 7.51 -23.05 -23.55
CA ASP A 218 8.69 -23.62 -22.91
C ASP A 218 8.39 -24.15 -21.51
N PHE A 219 7.61 -23.40 -20.72
CA PHE A 219 7.11 -23.85 -19.43
C PHE A 219 6.28 -25.13 -19.57
N SER A 220 5.52 -25.29 -20.65
CA SER A 220 4.76 -26.51 -20.95
C SER A 220 5.65 -27.75 -21.05
N LYS A 221 6.81 -27.61 -21.73
CA LYS A 221 7.79 -28.69 -21.88
C LYS A 221 8.40 -29.06 -20.52
N ILE A 222 8.74 -28.05 -19.70
CA ILE A 222 9.29 -28.25 -18.36
C ILE A 222 8.27 -28.93 -17.45
N LEU A 223 7.03 -28.44 -17.42
CA LEU A 223 5.96 -29.01 -16.60
C LEU A 223 5.68 -30.47 -16.98
N THR A 224 5.74 -30.79 -18.28
CA THR A 224 5.63 -32.17 -18.77
C THR A 224 6.79 -33.03 -18.25
N ALA A 225 8.02 -32.55 -18.31
CA ALA A 225 9.19 -33.26 -17.79
C ALA A 225 9.14 -33.47 -16.27
N VAL A 226 8.72 -32.47 -15.50
CA VAL A 226 8.52 -32.58 -14.04
C VAL A 226 7.50 -33.69 -13.71
N LYS A 227 6.35 -33.69 -14.39
CA LYS A 227 5.29 -34.69 -14.19
C LYS A 227 5.66 -36.10 -14.66
N ALA A 228 6.63 -36.22 -15.58
CA ALA A 228 7.10 -37.50 -16.09
C ALA A 228 8.10 -38.20 -15.15
N ARG A 229 8.57 -37.53 -14.10
CA ARG A 229 9.48 -38.12 -13.11
C ARG A 229 8.79 -39.25 -12.36
N ALA A 230 9.49 -40.38 -12.21
CA ALA A 230 8.95 -41.60 -11.60
C ALA A 230 8.42 -41.38 -10.16
N ASN A 231 9.04 -40.46 -9.42
CA ASN A 231 8.71 -40.15 -8.03
C ASN A 231 7.96 -38.82 -7.86
N TYR A 232 7.41 -38.22 -8.93
CA TYR A 232 6.84 -36.87 -8.91
C TYR A 232 5.90 -36.58 -7.71
N GLU A 233 4.97 -37.50 -7.41
CA GLU A 233 4.00 -37.36 -6.30
C GLU A 233 4.68 -37.36 -4.92
N SER A 234 5.79 -38.08 -4.75
CA SER A 234 6.58 -38.11 -3.51
C SER A 234 7.75 -37.12 -3.50
N GLU A 235 7.92 -36.32 -4.54
CA GLU A 235 8.95 -35.27 -4.60
C GLU A 235 8.44 -33.89 -4.15
N ASN A 236 7.14 -33.78 -3.89
CA ASN A 236 6.50 -32.58 -3.34
C ASN A 236 7.07 -31.27 -3.93
N TRP A 237 6.91 -31.10 -5.24
CA TRP A 237 7.48 -29.96 -5.97
C TRP A 237 6.78 -28.64 -5.62
N LEU A 238 7.57 -27.61 -5.34
CA LEU A 238 7.16 -26.21 -5.44
C LEU A 238 7.67 -25.66 -6.78
N ILE A 239 6.74 -25.28 -7.65
CA ILE A 239 7.05 -24.56 -8.89
C ILE A 239 6.74 -23.09 -8.67
N VAL A 240 7.77 -22.24 -8.73
CA VAL A 240 7.66 -20.79 -8.64
C VAL A 240 7.88 -20.21 -10.02
N VAL A 241 6.90 -19.45 -10.53
CA VAL A 241 7.04 -18.70 -11.78
C VAL A 241 6.81 -17.22 -11.48
N THR A 242 7.80 -16.39 -11.76
CA THR A 242 7.75 -14.97 -11.39
C THR A 242 8.56 -14.11 -12.34
N SER A 243 8.31 -12.82 -12.35
CA SER A 243 9.20 -11.83 -12.98
C SER A 243 10.03 -11.10 -11.92
N SER A 244 11.29 -10.79 -12.25
CA SER A 244 12.14 -9.97 -11.39
C SER A 244 11.69 -8.51 -11.36
N GLN A 245 11.23 -8.01 -12.51
CA GLN A 245 10.66 -6.69 -12.70
C GLN A 245 9.59 -6.74 -13.81
N GLY A 246 8.76 -5.70 -13.87
CA GLY A 246 7.90 -5.48 -15.02
C GLY A 246 8.71 -4.84 -16.15
N GLY A 247 8.11 -3.86 -16.81
CA GLY A 247 8.83 -3.08 -17.82
C GLY A 247 8.16 -1.74 -18.07
N GLU A 248 8.96 -0.79 -18.53
CA GLU A 248 8.50 0.59 -18.73
C GLU A 248 7.37 0.64 -19.77
N PHE A 249 6.24 1.20 -19.35
CA PHE A 249 5.09 1.39 -20.19
C PHE A 249 4.30 2.60 -19.72
N GLN A 250 3.89 3.45 -20.65
CA GLN A 250 3.00 4.56 -20.32
C GLN A 250 1.56 4.04 -20.30
N LEU A 251 0.97 3.96 -19.10
CA LEU A 251 -0.44 3.66 -18.97
C LEU A 251 -1.30 4.80 -19.55
N PRO A 252 -2.46 4.48 -20.15
CA PRO A 252 -3.51 5.47 -20.37
C PRO A 252 -3.89 6.15 -19.05
N ASP A 253 -4.19 7.45 -19.07
CA ASP A 253 -4.53 8.20 -17.85
C ASP A 253 -5.70 7.57 -17.07
N SER A 254 -6.65 6.95 -17.77
CA SER A 254 -7.78 6.24 -17.16
C SER A 254 -7.40 4.99 -16.36
N GLN A 255 -6.20 4.45 -16.59
CA GLN A 255 -5.64 3.29 -15.88
C GLN A 255 -4.57 3.71 -14.85
N ASN A 256 -4.15 4.97 -14.86
CA ASN A 256 -3.25 5.51 -13.86
C ASN A 256 -4.04 5.89 -12.61
N ASP A 257 -3.81 5.15 -11.52
CA ASP A 257 -4.48 5.37 -10.25
C ASP A 257 -3.58 6.05 -9.22
N ASN A 258 -2.42 6.56 -9.68
CA ASN A 258 -1.41 7.27 -8.90
C ASN A 258 -0.80 6.45 -7.74
N THR A 259 -0.97 5.13 -7.75
CA THR A 259 -0.29 4.22 -6.82
C THR A 259 0.85 3.46 -7.50
N ILE A 260 1.58 2.68 -6.69
CA ILE A 260 2.65 1.81 -7.19
C ILE A 260 2.17 0.78 -8.23
N PHE A 261 0.88 0.40 -8.18
CA PHE A 261 0.28 -0.52 -9.17
C PHE A 261 0.08 0.13 -10.55
N SER A 262 0.25 1.45 -10.66
CA SER A 262 0.26 2.18 -11.93
C SER A 262 1.68 2.58 -12.36
N VAL A 263 2.71 1.93 -11.81
CA VAL A 263 4.11 2.05 -12.24
C VAL A 263 4.53 0.74 -12.93
N PRO A 264 4.32 0.59 -14.25
CA PRO A 264 4.53 -0.69 -14.96
C PRO A 264 5.90 -1.33 -14.80
N ALA A 265 6.96 -0.52 -14.63
CA ALA A 265 8.33 -0.99 -14.45
C ALA A 265 8.50 -1.91 -13.23
N VAL A 266 7.72 -1.70 -12.17
CA VAL A 266 7.82 -2.50 -10.93
C VAL A 266 6.70 -3.53 -10.78
N ASN A 267 5.80 -3.64 -11.76
CA ASN A 267 4.64 -4.52 -11.71
C ASN A 267 5.01 -5.92 -12.23
N THR A 268 5.16 -6.87 -11.31
CA THR A 268 5.53 -8.25 -11.60
C THR A 268 4.33 -9.19 -11.51
N PHE A 269 4.53 -10.45 -11.87
CA PHE A 269 3.64 -11.54 -11.47
C PHE A 269 4.41 -12.55 -10.63
N THR A 270 3.68 -13.29 -9.80
CA THR A 270 4.22 -14.36 -8.97
C THR A 270 3.19 -15.46 -8.87
N ILE A 271 3.62 -16.70 -9.12
CA ILE A 271 2.83 -17.92 -8.99
C ILE A 271 3.63 -18.90 -8.14
N TYR A 272 3.06 -19.34 -7.03
CA TYR A 272 3.54 -20.46 -6.24
C TYR A 272 2.59 -21.64 -6.47
N HIS A 273 3.07 -22.67 -7.17
CA HIS A 273 2.30 -23.86 -7.51
C HIS A 273 2.83 -25.08 -6.76
N ALA A 274 1.92 -25.84 -6.16
CA ALA A 274 2.20 -27.15 -5.60
C ALA A 274 0.92 -27.99 -5.58
N LEU A 275 1.02 -29.31 -5.73
CA LEU A 275 -0.15 -30.22 -5.72
C LEU A 275 -0.98 -30.10 -4.43
N SER A 276 -0.31 -29.82 -3.30
CA SER A 276 -0.92 -29.67 -1.98
C SER A 276 -1.68 -28.35 -1.78
N TYR A 277 -1.49 -27.35 -2.64
CA TYR A 277 -2.13 -26.05 -2.48
C TYR A 277 -3.59 -26.04 -2.93
N ASN A 278 -4.36 -25.15 -2.34
CA ASN A 278 -5.64 -24.69 -2.84
C ASN A 278 -5.48 -23.37 -3.60
N LEU A 279 -6.45 -23.06 -4.46
CA LEU A 279 -6.49 -21.81 -5.19
C LEU A 279 -6.55 -20.61 -4.22
N ARG A 280 -5.55 -19.74 -4.26
CA ARG A 280 -5.58 -18.42 -3.63
C ARG A 280 -5.15 -17.35 -4.63
N PHE A 281 -6.09 -16.54 -5.07
CA PHE A 281 -5.80 -15.36 -5.89
C PHE A 281 -5.57 -14.13 -5.00
N ILE A 282 -4.43 -13.47 -5.17
CA ILE A 282 -4.10 -12.21 -4.51
C ILE A 282 -4.25 -11.10 -5.56
N GLY A 283 -5.42 -10.47 -5.55
CA GLY A 283 -5.74 -9.34 -6.41
C GLY A 283 -5.21 -8.01 -5.88
N LYS A 284 -5.45 -6.95 -6.64
CA LYS A 284 -5.14 -5.58 -6.24
C LYS A 284 -5.93 -5.24 -4.96
N PRO A 285 -5.26 -4.77 -3.89
CA PRO A 285 -5.94 -4.46 -2.64
C PRO A 285 -6.88 -3.26 -2.79
N TYR A 286 -7.74 -3.07 -1.79
CA TYR A 286 -8.52 -1.85 -1.68
C TYR A 286 -7.60 -0.66 -1.35
N ILE A 287 -7.58 0.35 -2.22
CA ILE A 287 -6.67 1.50 -2.15
C ILE A 287 -7.31 2.70 -1.44
N GLY A 288 -8.60 2.64 -1.13
CA GLY A 288 -9.34 3.72 -0.46
C GLY A 288 -10.51 4.24 -1.28
N ASN A 289 -11.16 5.26 -0.74
CA ASN A 289 -12.24 5.98 -1.40
C ASN A 289 -11.69 6.88 -2.50
N ARG A 290 -12.50 7.17 -3.53
CA ARG A 290 -12.14 8.13 -4.59
C ARG A 290 -12.90 9.43 -4.41
N MET A 291 -12.21 10.54 -4.60
CA MET A 291 -12.82 11.86 -4.71
C MET A 291 -13.03 12.17 -6.18
N VAL A 292 -14.31 12.28 -6.52
CA VAL A 292 -14.80 12.40 -7.90
C VAL A 292 -15.54 13.72 -8.01
N GLY A 293 -14.99 14.67 -8.74
CA GLY A 293 -15.58 16.00 -8.87
C GLY A 293 -14.76 16.93 -9.74
N ASP A 294 -15.33 18.09 -10.03
CA ASP A 294 -14.66 19.20 -10.68
C ASP A 294 -14.08 20.10 -9.59
N TYR A 295 -12.75 20.25 -9.55
CA TYR A 295 -12.07 20.97 -8.47
C TYR A 295 -11.33 22.20 -8.98
N ILE A 296 -11.39 23.28 -8.20
CA ILE A 296 -10.66 24.52 -8.47
C ILE A 296 -9.18 24.32 -8.13
N ARG A 297 -8.30 24.62 -9.09
CA ARG A 297 -6.85 24.62 -8.88
C ARG A 297 -6.37 25.94 -8.28
N PHE A 298 -5.75 25.85 -7.11
CA PHE A 298 -5.04 26.96 -6.45
C PHE A 298 -3.55 26.85 -6.76
N ASN A 299 -3.13 27.48 -7.86
CA ASN A 299 -1.73 27.55 -8.26
C ASN A 299 -1.22 29.00 -8.27
N ASP A 300 0.09 29.16 -8.04
CA ASP A 300 0.78 30.45 -8.04
C ASP A 300 0.16 31.46 -7.05
N THR A 301 -0.50 32.51 -7.54
CA THR A 301 -1.05 33.61 -6.75
C THR A 301 -2.55 33.46 -6.52
N LYS A 302 -3.15 32.36 -6.97
CA LYS A 302 -4.61 32.13 -6.88
C LYS A 302 -5.08 31.95 -5.45
N TYR A 303 -6.22 32.55 -5.14
CA TYR A 303 -6.84 32.54 -3.82
C TYR A 303 -8.35 32.76 -3.89
N ALA A 304 -9.06 32.37 -2.85
CA ALA A 304 -10.43 32.80 -2.58
C ALA A 304 -10.50 33.40 -1.18
N GLU A 305 -11.21 34.51 -0.98
CA GLU A 305 -11.31 35.14 0.35
C GLU A 305 -12.74 35.50 0.73
N LEU A 306 -13.06 35.38 2.01
CA LEU A 306 -14.40 35.65 2.53
C LEU A 306 -14.72 37.15 2.47
N VAL A 307 -15.54 37.55 1.49
CA VAL A 307 -15.96 38.95 1.32
C VAL A 307 -17.40 39.21 1.75
N GLU A 308 -18.21 38.14 1.92
CA GLU A 308 -19.59 38.21 2.39
C GLU A 308 -19.81 37.16 3.48
N GLY A 309 -20.43 37.56 4.60
CA GLY A 309 -20.62 36.74 5.79
C GLY A 309 -19.85 37.27 7.01
N ASP A 310 -20.08 36.67 8.18
CA ASP A 310 -19.40 37.06 9.41
C ASP A 310 -18.04 36.37 9.55
N ASN A 311 -16.98 37.14 9.25
CA ASN A 311 -15.59 36.68 9.31
C ASN A 311 -15.12 36.29 10.74
N THR A 312 -15.81 36.76 11.79
CA THR A 312 -15.46 36.44 13.18
C THR A 312 -15.85 35.01 13.55
N ILE A 313 -16.76 34.38 12.80
CA ILE A 313 -17.09 32.96 12.95
C ILE A 313 -15.87 32.07 12.75
N TYR A 314 -14.86 32.49 11.99
CA TYR A 314 -13.68 31.67 11.70
C TYR A 314 -12.45 32.00 12.57
N ASN A 315 -12.64 32.82 13.61
CA ASN A 315 -11.67 33.03 14.68
C ASN A 315 -11.52 31.77 15.54
N LEU A 316 -10.30 31.44 15.96
CA LEU A 316 -10.00 30.23 16.74
C LEU A 316 -9.85 30.52 18.25
N GLY A 317 -9.73 31.80 18.62
CA GLY A 317 -9.71 32.29 19.99
C GLY A 317 -8.68 31.62 20.88
N GLU A 318 -9.03 31.49 22.15
CA GLU A 318 -8.28 30.76 23.18
C GLU A 318 -8.87 29.38 23.50
N GLY A 319 -10.02 29.05 22.88
CA GLY A 319 -10.77 27.82 23.13
C GLY A 319 -10.39 26.67 22.20
N GLU A 320 -11.26 25.68 22.15
CA GLU A 320 -11.10 24.53 21.27
C GLU A 320 -11.48 24.84 19.83
N PHE A 321 -10.89 24.11 18.89
CA PHE A 321 -11.22 24.19 17.48
C PHE A 321 -10.72 22.96 16.73
N THR A 322 -11.28 22.74 15.55
CA THR A 322 -10.66 21.90 14.52
C THR A 322 -10.69 22.65 13.19
N VAL A 323 -9.55 22.71 12.51
CA VAL A 323 -9.48 23.09 11.09
C VAL A 323 -9.08 21.85 10.32
N GLU A 324 -9.91 21.40 9.39
CA GLU A 324 -9.60 20.26 8.52
C GLU A 324 -9.83 20.62 7.05
N LEU A 325 -9.08 19.96 6.18
CA LEU A 325 -9.25 20.07 4.74
C LEU A 325 -8.70 18.85 4.04
N LYS A 326 -9.16 18.64 2.82
CA LYS A 326 -8.53 17.72 1.88
C LYS A 326 -7.70 18.48 0.88
N ILE A 327 -6.53 17.93 0.59
CA ILE A 327 -5.53 18.56 -0.24
C ILE A 327 -4.89 17.54 -1.20
N LYS A 328 -4.91 17.85 -2.48
CA LYS A 328 -4.14 17.14 -3.51
C LYS A 328 -3.06 18.06 -4.05
N LYS A 329 -1.80 17.62 -3.94
CA LYS A 329 -0.64 18.34 -4.48
C LYS A 329 -0.47 18.03 -5.96
N ASN A 330 -0.13 19.05 -6.75
CA ASN A 330 0.47 18.87 -8.07
C ASN A 330 1.98 19.09 -7.97
N LYS A 331 2.69 18.86 -9.08
CA LYS A 331 4.12 19.20 -9.14
C LYS A 331 4.26 20.72 -9.17
N GLY A 332 5.01 21.28 -8.22
CA GLY A 332 5.32 22.69 -8.15
C GLY A 332 6.33 23.15 -9.23
N PRO A 333 6.83 24.40 -9.15
CA PRO A 333 7.70 24.99 -10.18
C PRO A 333 8.97 24.20 -10.54
N ASN A 334 9.51 23.43 -9.58
CA ASN A 334 10.70 22.59 -9.78
C ASN A 334 10.37 21.18 -10.31
N ASN A 335 9.15 20.95 -10.80
CA ASN A 335 8.65 19.64 -11.24
C ASN A 335 8.72 18.55 -10.14
N THR A 336 8.56 18.95 -8.88
CA THR A 336 8.52 18.05 -7.71
C THR A 336 7.24 18.27 -6.90
N TYR A 337 6.84 17.29 -6.08
CA TYR A 337 5.76 17.45 -5.08
C TYR A 337 6.22 18.08 -3.77
N LYS A 338 7.39 18.74 -3.81
CA LYS A 338 7.96 19.45 -2.67
C LYS A 338 7.69 20.94 -2.79
N PHE A 339 7.33 21.55 -1.68
CA PHE A 339 7.00 22.97 -1.60
C PHE A 339 7.86 23.67 -0.57
N ASN A 340 8.00 24.99 -0.71
CA ASN A 340 8.80 25.81 0.19
C ASN A 340 7.89 26.87 0.80
N TYR A 341 7.42 26.63 2.02
CA TYR A 341 6.49 27.48 2.79
C TYR A 341 5.23 27.94 2.04
N ALA A 342 4.69 27.11 1.14
CA ALA A 342 3.57 27.51 0.29
C ALA A 342 2.24 27.47 1.07
N SER A 343 1.64 28.63 1.33
CA SER A 343 0.35 28.72 2.05
C SER A 343 -0.80 28.14 1.22
N VAL A 344 -1.73 27.47 1.89
CA VAL A 344 -2.91 26.85 1.23
C VAL A 344 -4.23 27.21 1.89
N LEU A 345 -4.22 27.60 3.17
CA LEU A 345 -5.40 28.04 3.91
C LEU A 345 -4.94 28.94 5.06
N GLY A 346 -5.67 30.01 5.36
CA GLY A 346 -5.36 30.79 6.54
C GLY A 346 -6.30 31.96 6.80
N LYS A 347 -6.18 32.52 7.99
CA LYS A 347 -6.84 33.75 8.43
C LYS A 347 -5.77 34.63 9.09
N ARG A 348 -4.90 35.18 8.25
CA ARG A 348 -3.72 35.96 8.62
C ARG A 348 -3.46 37.00 7.53
N PRO A 349 -3.05 38.24 7.85
CA PRO A 349 -2.94 39.30 6.84
C PRO A 349 -1.87 39.05 5.78
N TYR A 350 -0.78 38.33 6.12
CA TYR A 350 0.28 37.97 5.18
C TYR A 350 1.14 36.79 5.70
N TRP A 351 1.97 36.22 4.80
CA TRP A 351 2.86 35.09 5.07
C TRP A 351 4.25 35.29 4.42
N GLN A 352 5.31 35.57 5.20
CA GLN A 352 6.64 35.91 4.67
C GLN A 352 7.83 35.54 5.60
N ASP A 353 9.07 35.62 5.11
CA ASP A 353 10.28 35.09 5.76
C ASP A 353 10.84 36.01 6.86
N GLY A 354 11.31 35.43 7.97
CA GLY A 354 11.81 36.15 9.15
C GLY A 354 10.75 36.53 10.18
N TRP A 355 9.46 36.23 9.94
CA TRP A 355 8.33 36.69 10.75
C TRP A 355 7.66 35.60 11.61
N THR A 356 8.25 34.39 11.69
CA THR A 356 7.85 33.39 12.70
C THR A 356 7.97 33.91 14.13
N ASN A 357 8.63 35.07 14.33
CA ASN A 357 8.76 35.77 15.60
C ASN A 357 8.04 37.11 15.68
N ASP A 358 7.33 37.56 14.63
CA ASP A 358 6.57 38.81 14.72
C ASP A 358 5.26 38.58 15.48
N ARG A 359 5.27 39.03 16.73
CA ARG A 359 4.13 38.97 17.65
C ARG A 359 3.01 39.95 17.29
N ASN A 360 3.25 40.85 16.34
CA ASN A 360 2.24 41.83 15.92
C ASN A 360 1.31 41.29 14.83
N VAL A 361 1.66 40.17 14.19
CA VAL A 361 0.83 39.55 13.15
C VAL A 361 0.07 38.39 13.74
N ARG A 362 -1.22 38.64 14.00
CA ARG A 362 -2.12 37.65 14.55
C ARG A 362 -2.82 36.83 13.47
N GLY A 363 -3.20 35.61 13.84
CA GLY A 363 -3.92 34.68 12.98
C GLY A 363 -3.16 33.39 12.75
N TRP A 364 -3.71 32.57 11.86
CA TRP A 364 -3.19 31.23 11.59
C TRP A 364 -3.09 30.96 10.09
N VAL A 365 -2.21 30.04 9.73
CA VAL A 365 -1.97 29.60 8.35
C VAL A 365 -1.56 28.13 8.33
N ILE A 366 -2.10 27.41 7.36
CA ILE A 366 -1.66 26.08 6.94
C ILE A 366 -0.82 26.26 5.68
N TYR A 367 0.39 25.70 5.69
CA TYR A 367 1.31 25.76 4.55
C TYR A 367 2.02 24.43 4.31
N LEU A 368 2.59 24.29 3.12
CA LEU A 368 3.36 23.13 2.68
C LEU A 368 4.87 23.40 2.77
N GLU A 369 5.61 22.42 3.27
CA GLU A 369 7.07 22.47 3.40
C GLU A 369 7.64 21.08 3.11
N GLU A 370 8.61 21.01 2.20
CA GLU A 370 9.10 19.76 1.64
C GLU A 370 7.92 18.88 1.20
N ASN A 371 7.80 17.68 1.74
CA ASN A 371 6.72 16.74 1.46
C ASN A 371 5.64 16.70 2.56
N TYR A 372 5.69 17.56 3.56
CA TYR A 372 4.74 17.63 4.67
C TYR A 372 4.02 18.99 4.72
N TRP A 373 3.23 19.20 5.77
CA TRP A 373 2.48 20.43 6.01
C TRP A 373 2.67 20.92 7.45
N MET A 374 2.34 22.18 7.69
CA MET A 374 2.53 22.85 8.98
C MET A 374 1.29 23.68 9.32
N PHE A 375 0.91 23.70 10.59
CA PHE A 375 0.01 24.70 11.14
C PHE A 375 0.84 25.74 11.89
N ASN A 376 0.80 27.00 11.47
CA ASN A 376 1.46 28.10 12.17
C ASN A 376 0.41 29.10 12.66
N ALA A 377 0.58 29.59 13.88
CA ALA A 377 -0.22 30.70 14.38
C ALA A 377 0.64 31.72 15.12
N GLY A 378 0.26 32.99 14.96
CA GLY A 378 0.73 34.09 15.78
C GLY A 378 -0.40 34.52 16.72
N GLY A 379 -0.16 34.43 18.02
CA GLY A 379 -1.09 34.86 19.06
C GLY A 379 -0.55 35.99 19.93
N THR A 380 -1.34 36.41 20.91
CA THR A 380 -0.97 37.49 21.84
C THR A 380 0.24 37.14 22.73
N GLY A 381 0.51 35.86 22.96
CA GLY A 381 1.64 35.39 23.76
C GLY A 381 2.85 34.94 22.94
N ALA A 382 2.62 34.12 21.90
CA ALA A 382 3.69 33.53 21.10
C ALA A 382 3.27 33.29 19.65
N THR A 383 4.28 33.16 18.78
CA THR A 383 4.14 32.69 17.41
C THR A 383 4.94 31.40 17.28
N ALA A 384 4.29 30.33 16.83
CA ALA A 384 4.92 29.03 16.68
C ALA A 384 4.15 28.17 15.68
N GLN A 385 4.65 26.95 15.47
CA GLN A 385 4.11 26.02 14.48
C GLN A 385 4.16 24.59 14.98
N VAL A 386 3.30 23.77 14.40
CA VAL A 386 3.17 22.34 14.71
C VAL A 386 3.20 21.57 13.40
N LYS A 387 4.03 20.53 13.37
CA LYS A 387 4.29 19.78 12.15
C LYS A 387 3.22 18.73 11.89
N GLY A 388 2.76 18.67 10.65
CA GLY A 388 1.95 17.58 10.13
C GLY A 388 2.77 16.45 9.52
N GLY A 389 2.09 15.40 9.07
CA GLY A 389 2.69 14.24 8.43
C GLY A 389 3.10 14.48 6.98
N VAL A 390 3.79 13.48 6.40
CA VAL A 390 4.09 13.43 4.98
C VAL A 390 2.80 13.25 4.18
N LEU A 391 2.64 14.04 3.13
CA LEU A 391 1.51 13.98 2.21
C LEU A 391 1.86 13.11 1.00
N ASN A 392 0.98 12.18 0.66
CA ASN A 392 1.06 11.38 -0.54
C ASN A 392 1.09 12.28 -1.78
N ASN A 393 1.86 11.85 -2.79
CA ASN A 393 1.96 12.55 -4.06
C ASN A 393 0.78 12.17 -4.95
N ALA A 394 0.33 13.10 -5.79
CA ALA A 394 -0.70 12.88 -6.82
C ALA A 394 -2.05 12.29 -6.35
N SER A 395 -2.29 12.17 -5.05
CA SER A 395 -3.54 11.71 -4.45
C SER A 395 -4.06 12.72 -3.43
N TRP A 396 -5.33 12.60 -3.07
CA TRP A 396 -5.91 13.42 -2.02
C TRP A 396 -5.39 12.95 -0.65
N ASN A 397 -5.05 13.92 0.18
CA ASN A 397 -4.71 13.73 1.58
C ASN A 397 -5.72 14.48 2.44
N SER A 398 -6.03 13.93 3.61
CA SER A 398 -6.82 14.63 4.64
C SER A 398 -5.87 15.17 5.69
N ILE A 399 -6.02 16.44 6.07
CA ILE A 399 -5.20 17.07 7.11
C ILE A 399 -6.09 17.80 8.10
N SER A 400 -5.77 17.69 9.39
CA SER A 400 -6.53 18.32 10.47
C SER A 400 -5.60 18.89 11.53
N ALA A 401 -5.84 20.13 11.95
CA ALA A 401 -5.24 20.74 13.13
C ALA A 401 -6.32 20.90 14.21
N VAL A 402 -6.11 20.25 15.36
CA VAL A 402 -7.07 20.16 16.46
C VAL A 402 -6.52 20.87 17.68
N GLY A 403 -7.12 21.99 18.05
CA GLY A 403 -6.92 22.66 19.32
C GLY A 403 -7.88 22.11 20.37
N TYR A 404 -7.39 21.56 21.47
CA TYR A 404 -8.21 20.92 22.50
C TYR A 404 -7.75 21.27 23.91
N MET A 405 -8.66 21.19 24.88
CA MET A 405 -8.34 21.45 26.28
C MET A 405 -8.09 20.14 27.03
N LYS A 406 -7.00 20.08 27.80
CA LYS A 406 -6.69 18.96 28.68
C LYS A 406 -6.07 19.48 29.97
N GLU A 407 -6.68 19.13 31.10
CA GLU A 407 -6.17 19.48 32.44
C GLU A 407 -5.90 21.00 32.61
N GLY A 408 -6.77 21.85 32.05
CA GLY A 408 -6.67 23.31 32.13
C GLY A 408 -5.61 23.93 31.20
N LYS A 409 -4.95 23.12 30.37
CA LYS A 409 -4.02 23.56 29.33
C LYS A 409 -4.63 23.39 27.95
N ARG A 410 -4.15 24.19 26.99
CA ARG A 410 -4.53 24.12 25.59
C ARG A 410 -3.45 23.42 24.80
N PHE A 411 -3.82 22.38 24.06
CA PHE A 411 -2.91 21.61 23.20
C PHE A 411 -3.31 21.77 21.74
N LEU A 412 -2.34 21.62 20.84
CA LEU A 412 -2.58 21.50 19.41
C LEU A 412 -1.98 20.18 18.91
N LYS A 413 -2.84 19.36 18.31
CA LYS A 413 -2.46 18.10 17.67
C LYS A 413 -2.80 18.12 16.19
N THR A 414 -1.86 17.70 15.35
CA THR A 414 -2.06 17.58 13.91
C THR A 414 -2.32 16.13 13.51
N TYR A 415 -3.07 15.94 12.43
CA TYR A 415 -3.40 14.63 11.87
C TYR A 415 -3.25 14.65 10.35
N THR A 416 -2.72 13.56 9.81
CA THR A 416 -2.59 13.36 8.35
C THR A 416 -3.18 12.00 8.01
N ASN A 417 -4.17 11.99 7.11
CA ASN A 417 -4.92 10.80 6.71
C ASN A 417 -5.50 10.03 7.92
N GLY A 418 -6.01 10.76 8.92
CA GLY A 418 -6.56 10.19 10.16
C GLY A 418 -5.53 9.71 11.17
N VAL A 419 -4.22 9.84 10.89
CA VAL A 419 -3.14 9.41 11.78
C VAL A 419 -2.55 10.62 12.51
N ALA A 420 -2.43 10.51 13.83
CA ALA A 420 -1.82 11.51 14.69
C ALA A 420 -0.36 11.83 14.31
N ASN A 421 0.01 13.11 14.40
CA ASN A 421 1.37 13.59 14.20
C ASN A 421 1.91 14.25 15.48
N GLU A 422 2.34 15.52 15.43
CA GLU A 422 2.81 16.24 16.62
C GLU A 422 1.65 16.68 17.50
N ASP A 423 1.90 16.70 18.82
CA ASP A 423 0.98 17.16 19.86
C ASP A 423 1.77 18.02 20.86
N ILE A 424 1.46 19.32 20.93
CA ILE A 424 2.22 20.27 21.74
C ILE A 424 1.31 21.14 22.62
N ASP A 425 1.85 21.57 23.77
CA ASP A 425 1.21 22.55 24.65
C ASP A 425 1.31 23.95 24.01
N ILE A 426 0.16 24.53 23.69
CA ILE A 426 0.01 25.87 23.09
C ILE A 426 -0.58 26.88 24.07
N SER A 427 -0.63 26.57 25.37
CA SER A 427 -1.21 27.47 26.38
C SER A 427 -0.55 28.85 26.38
N GLY A 428 0.74 28.93 26.02
CA GLY A 428 1.49 30.17 25.91
C GLY A 428 1.22 31.00 24.65
N TRP A 429 0.46 30.49 23.67
CA TRP A 429 0.18 31.22 22.42
C TRP A 429 -0.80 32.37 22.63
N GLY A 430 -1.71 32.25 23.60
CA GLY A 430 -2.77 33.23 23.86
C GLY A 430 -3.83 33.26 22.77
N ASN A 431 -4.49 34.41 22.60
CA ASN A 431 -5.53 34.61 21.60
C ASN A 431 -4.90 34.70 20.19
N ILE A 432 -5.39 33.88 19.26
CA ILE A 432 -4.92 33.79 17.86
C ILE A 432 -5.90 34.36 16.84
N ASP A 433 -6.82 35.23 17.28
CA ASP A 433 -7.81 35.87 16.41
C ASP A 433 -7.19 36.91 15.51
N SER A 434 -7.80 37.10 14.34
CA SER A 434 -7.33 38.04 13.34
C SER A 434 -8.48 38.71 12.61
N ASP A 435 -8.33 40.00 12.35
CA ASP A 435 -9.27 40.76 11.52
C ASP A 435 -9.10 40.44 10.02
N ALA A 436 -8.03 39.74 9.64
CA ALA A 436 -7.81 39.29 8.27
C ALA A 436 -8.96 38.40 7.79
N LEU A 437 -9.28 38.44 6.50
CA LEU A 437 -10.30 37.59 5.90
C LEU A 437 -9.84 36.13 5.88
N LEU A 438 -10.77 35.19 6.10
CA LEU A 438 -10.50 33.78 5.82
C LEU A 438 -10.18 33.62 4.34
N ARG A 439 -9.08 32.93 4.03
CA ARG A 439 -8.53 32.84 2.68
C ARG A 439 -8.06 31.43 2.34
N PHE A 440 -8.49 30.94 1.19
CA PHE A 440 -8.08 29.67 0.58
C PHE A 440 -7.05 29.94 -0.50
N GLY A 441 -6.07 29.06 -0.65
CA GLY A 441 -4.94 29.25 -1.56
C GLY A 441 -3.90 30.21 -1.00
N THR A 442 -3.29 31.00 -1.88
CA THR A 442 -2.12 31.83 -1.54
C THR A 442 -2.50 33.02 -0.66
N LEU A 443 -1.83 33.14 0.48
CA LEU A 443 -1.87 34.33 1.33
C LEU A 443 -0.97 35.44 0.75
N PRO A 444 -1.27 36.72 1.02
CA PRO A 444 -0.40 37.82 0.63
C PRO A 444 1.05 37.59 1.11
N SER A 445 2.01 37.72 0.20
CA SER A 445 3.42 37.44 0.47
C SER A 445 4.32 38.21 -0.49
N THR A 446 5.48 38.69 -0.01
CA THR A 446 6.57 39.19 -0.85
C THR A 446 7.50 38.07 -1.33
N ASN A 447 7.35 36.86 -0.81
CA ASN A 447 8.18 35.72 -1.18
C ASN A 447 7.66 35.02 -2.44
N THR A 448 8.50 34.17 -3.01
CA THR A 448 8.17 33.32 -4.17
C THR A 448 7.51 32.00 -3.77
N TRP A 449 6.89 31.93 -2.59
CA TRP A 449 6.26 30.72 -2.06
C TRP A 449 4.92 30.49 -2.72
N LYS A 450 4.90 29.59 -3.70
CA LYS A 450 3.74 29.35 -4.56
C LYS A 450 3.20 27.92 -4.37
N PRO A 451 1.92 27.74 -3.97
CA PRO A 451 1.29 26.44 -3.98
C PRO A 451 0.95 26.02 -5.41
N ASP A 452 0.73 24.72 -5.59
CA ASP A 452 0.00 24.16 -6.73
C ASP A 452 -0.81 22.97 -6.22
N VAL A 453 -2.05 23.24 -5.84
CA VAL A 453 -2.90 22.30 -5.11
C VAL A 453 -4.35 22.37 -5.55
N TYR A 454 -5.07 21.29 -5.32
CA TYR A 454 -6.52 21.27 -5.20
C TYR A 454 -6.89 21.18 -3.73
N LEU A 455 -7.90 21.94 -3.33
CA LEU A 455 -8.50 21.88 -2.00
C LEU A 455 -9.91 21.31 -2.13
N ALA A 456 -10.38 20.60 -1.12
CA ALA A 456 -11.73 20.09 -1.02
C ALA A 456 -12.11 19.90 0.45
N ASP A 457 -13.42 19.83 0.72
CA ASP A 457 -13.97 19.53 2.05
C ASP A 457 -13.26 20.31 3.17
N VAL A 458 -13.08 21.62 2.98
CA VAL A 458 -12.51 22.50 4.01
C VAL A 458 -13.56 22.71 5.09
N ARG A 459 -13.23 22.46 6.35
CA ARG A 459 -14.15 22.61 7.47
C ARG A 459 -13.48 23.26 8.66
N ILE A 460 -14.26 24.08 9.37
CA ILE A 460 -13.86 24.70 10.63
C ILE A 460 -14.91 24.34 11.67
N TRP A 461 -14.46 23.79 12.80
CA TRP A 461 -15.27 23.35 13.92
C TRP A 461 -14.93 24.18 15.16
N LYS A 462 -15.93 24.48 16.00
CA LYS A 462 -15.77 25.21 17.27
C LYS A 462 -15.50 24.31 18.47
N VAL A 463 -15.02 23.11 18.21
CA VAL A 463 -14.71 22.07 19.19
C VAL A 463 -13.47 21.33 18.71
N GLY A 464 -12.69 20.81 19.65
CA GLY A 464 -11.58 19.92 19.35
C GLY A 464 -12.12 18.53 19.08
N LEU A 465 -12.17 18.12 17.82
CA LEU A 465 -12.66 16.79 17.46
C LEU A 465 -11.79 15.69 18.09
N PRO A 466 -12.38 14.70 18.78
CA PRO A 466 -11.62 13.58 19.33
C PRO A 466 -10.88 12.77 18.26
N GLU A 467 -9.78 12.14 18.64
CA GLU A 467 -8.95 11.34 17.74
C GLU A 467 -9.74 10.24 17.01
N GLU A 468 -10.65 9.55 17.69
CA GLU A 468 -11.47 8.50 17.06
C GLU A 468 -12.43 9.06 15.99
N VAL A 469 -12.90 10.30 16.16
CA VAL A 469 -13.73 10.99 15.16
C VAL A 469 -12.87 11.36 13.96
N ILE A 470 -11.69 11.95 14.19
CA ILE A 470 -10.75 12.26 13.11
C ILE A 470 -10.42 10.99 12.32
N LYS A 471 -10.08 9.90 13.00
CA LYS A 471 -9.75 8.61 12.38
C LYS A 471 -10.90 8.04 11.56
N GLN A 472 -12.13 8.16 12.03
CA GLN A 472 -13.32 7.68 11.34
C GLN A 472 -13.62 8.49 10.07
N PHE A 473 -13.60 9.82 10.15
CA PHE A 473 -14.16 10.69 9.11
C PHE A 473 -13.13 11.27 8.12
N SER A 474 -11.82 11.27 8.45
CA SER A 474 -10.78 11.92 7.63
C SER A 474 -10.78 11.46 6.17
N CYS A 475 -11.07 10.18 5.93
CA CYS A 475 -10.97 9.55 4.60
C CYS A 475 -12.34 9.23 3.96
N GLU A 476 -13.43 9.70 4.57
CA GLU A 476 -14.77 9.69 3.96
C GLU A 476 -14.92 10.84 2.97
N VAL A 477 -15.83 10.74 2.00
CA VAL A 477 -16.09 11.80 1.00
C VAL A 477 -17.32 12.61 1.40
N GLY A 478 -17.21 13.94 1.40
CA GLY A 478 -18.28 14.81 1.88
C GLY A 478 -18.45 14.77 3.40
N LEU A 479 -19.53 15.37 3.88
CA LEU A 479 -19.90 15.40 5.30
C LEU A 479 -21.28 14.78 5.47
N ASP A 480 -21.38 13.76 6.32
CA ASP A 480 -22.67 13.15 6.68
C ASP A 480 -23.38 14.00 7.75
N ASN A 481 -24.67 14.27 7.57
CA ASN A 481 -25.50 14.97 8.55
C ASN A 481 -25.62 14.22 9.90
N ARG A 482 -25.20 12.94 9.94
CA ARG A 482 -25.09 12.13 11.16
C ARG A 482 -23.75 12.29 11.89
N HIS A 483 -22.87 13.20 11.43
CA HIS A 483 -21.61 13.47 12.10
C HIS A 483 -21.86 13.89 13.56
N PRO A 484 -21.21 13.27 14.55
CA PRO A 484 -21.56 13.44 15.97
C PRO A 484 -21.36 14.87 16.50
N TYR A 485 -20.58 15.69 15.79
CA TYR A 485 -20.29 17.09 16.13
C TYR A 485 -20.84 18.08 15.10
N ILE A 486 -21.83 17.68 14.27
CA ILE A 486 -22.37 18.53 13.20
C ILE A 486 -22.85 19.89 13.71
N ASP A 487 -23.41 19.95 14.93
CA ASP A 487 -23.89 21.17 15.57
C ASP A 487 -22.76 22.16 15.94
N ASN A 488 -21.50 21.71 15.97
CA ASN A 488 -20.32 22.54 16.23
C ASN A 488 -19.63 23.04 14.96
N LEU A 489 -20.16 22.72 13.78
CA LEU A 489 -19.62 23.14 12.49
C LEU A 489 -19.81 24.66 12.29
N ALA A 490 -18.71 25.38 12.13
CA ALA A 490 -18.71 26.81 11.86
C ALA A 490 -18.64 27.15 10.36
N GLY A 491 -18.10 26.25 9.54
CA GLY A 491 -18.05 26.42 8.09
C GLY A 491 -17.69 25.12 7.40
N SER A 492 -18.26 24.89 6.22
CA SER A 492 -17.97 23.73 5.36
C SER A 492 -18.00 24.14 3.90
N TRP A 493 -16.92 23.85 3.17
CA TRP A 493 -16.80 24.13 1.76
C TRP A 493 -16.34 22.88 1.02
N SER A 494 -17.16 22.36 0.11
CA SER A 494 -16.75 21.30 -0.80
C SER A 494 -15.64 21.73 -1.79
N VAL A 495 -15.51 23.06 -2.02
CA VAL A 495 -14.50 23.69 -2.91
C VAL A 495 -14.54 23.17 -4.37
N LEU A 496 -15.75 22.89 -4.85
CA LEU A 496 -15.96 22.46 -6.22
C LEU A 496 -15.84 23.64 -7.21
N GLY A 497 -15.39 23.32 -8.42
CA GLY A 497 -15.37 24.25 -9.54
C GLY A 497 -16.77 24.54 -10.07
N SER A 498 -17.04 25.81 -10.33
CA SER A 498 -18.24 26.26 -11.04
C SER A 498 -17.90 27.47 -11.91
N ASP A 499 -18.81 27.84 -12.83
CA ASP A 499 -18.71 29.07 -13.61
C ASP A 499 -18.90 30.36 -12.75
N GLY A 500 -19.13 30.21 -11.43
CA GLY A 500 -19.32 31.30 -10.49
C GLY A 500 -18.02 31.89 -9.94
N GLU A 501 -18.08 33.15 -9.52
CA GLU A 501 -16.95 33.84 -8.86
C GLU A 501 -16.79 33.49 -7.37
N TYR A 502 -17.64 32.61 -6.83
CA TYR A 502 -17.74 32.35 -5.41
C TYR A 502 -17.64 30.86 -5.07
N ILE A 503 -17.01 30.60 -3.92
CA ILE A 503 -17.05 29.32 -3.21
C ILE A 503 -17.98 29.51 -2.02
N LEU A 504 -19.04 28.69 -1.95
CA LEU A 504 -20.13 28.87 -1.00
C LEU A 504 -19.93 28.00 0.24
N ASP A 505 -20.14 28.58 1.41
CA ASP A 505 -20.25 27.85 2.67
C ASP A 505 -21.58 27.08 2.69
N GLU A 506 -21.48 25.77 2.88
CA GLU A 506 -22.59 24.83 2.97
C GLU A 506 -23.10 24.68 4.42
N SER A 507 -22.47 25.38 5.37
CA SER A 507 -22.94 25.48 6.75
C SER A 507 -24.14 26.44 6.89
N PRO A 508 -24.84 26.43 8.05
CA PRO A 508 -25.93 27.38 8.32
C PRO A 508 -25.54 28.87 8.25
N TYR A 509 -24.25 29.20 8.29
CA TYR A 509 -23.76 30.58 8.30
C TYR A 509 -23.58 31.20 6.90
N GLY A 510 -23.53 30.37 5.84
CA GLY A 510 -23.68 30.80 4.46
C GLY A 510 -22.68 31.84 3.95
N GLY A 511 -21.46 31.88 4.49
CA GLY A 511 -20.38 32.75 4.01
C GLY A 511 -20.01 32.51 2.54
N LYS A 512 -19.55 33.55 1.84
CA LYS A 512 -19.13 33.46 0.43
C LYS A 512 -17.70 33.92 0.25
N LEU A 513 -16.85 33.00 -0.21
CA LEU A 513 -15.47 33.33 -0.59
C LEU A 513 -15.44 33.74 -2.06
N LYS A 514 -14.96 34.94 -2.35
CA LYS A 514 -14.78 35.43 -3.71
C LYS A 514 -13.41 35.03 -4.24
N LEU A 515 -13.36 34.52 -5.46
CA LEU A 515 -12.12 34.25 -6.18
C LEU A 515 -11.36 35.55 -6.46
N GLY A 516 -10.04 35.54 -6.27
CA GLY A 516 -9.18 36.72 -6.42
C GLY A 516 -9.00 37.25 -7.86
N GLY A 517 -9.67 36.64 -8.84
CA GLY A 517 -9.55 36.99 -10.27
C GLY A 517 -10.21 35.94 -11.16
N THR A 518 -9.93 36.01 -12.47
CA THR A 518 -10.39 35.03 -13.47
C THR A 518 -9.28 34.01 -13.80
N GLY A 519 -9.58 33.00 -14.62
CA GLY A 519 -8.56 32.05 -15.12
C GLY A 519 -8.18 30.94 -14.13
N TYR A 520 -9.09 30.58 -13.22
CA TYR A 520 -8.95 29.37 -12.42
C TYR A 520 -9.08 28.15 -13.32
N GLN A 521 -8.16 27.19 -13.16
CA GLN A 521 -8.28 25.92 -13.84
C GLN A 521 -9.25 25.06 -13.04
N ILE A 522 -10.20 24.45 -13.74
CA ILE A 522 -11.13 23.48 -13.17
C ILE A 522 -10.82 22.16 -13.84
N GLU A 523 -10.45 21.16 -13.05
CA GLU A 523 -10.15 19.82 -13.55
C GLU A 523 -11.05 18.80 -12.91
N ARG A 524 -11.55 17.88 -13.75
CA ARG A 524 -12.30 16.72 -13.31
C ARG A 524 -11.33 15.70 -12.74
N LEU A 525 -11.36 15.50 -11.43
CA LEU A 525 -10.51 14.54 -10.73
C LEU A 525 -11.28 13.27 -10.37
N ASN A 526 -10.54 12.16 -10.25
CA ASN A 526 -11.03 10.83 -9.87
C ASN A 526 -9.95 10.06 -9.10
N ASP A 527 -9.28 10.77 -8.18
CA ASP A 527 -8.12 10.27 -7.44
C ASP A 527 -8.52 9.73 -6.07
N TYR A 528 -7.71 8.84 -5.51
CA TYR A 528 -7.93 8.30 -4.17
C TYR A 528 -7.70 9.34 -3.07
N ILE A 529 -8.47 9.24 -1.98
CA ILE A 529 -8.24 9.95 -0.71
C ILE A 529 -7.63 8.99 0.32
N CYS A 530 -6.60 9.47 1.03
CA CYS A 530 -5.86 8.67 2.01
C CYS A 530 -5.29 7.37 1.44
N ALA A 531 -4.78 7.40 0.20
CA ALA A 531 -4.18 6.20 -0.40
C ALA A 531 -3.08 5.62 0.52
N PRO A 532 -3.05 4.29 0.76
CA PRO A 532 -1.99 3.69 1.56
C PRO A 532 -0.60 3.94 0.95
N SER A 533 0.42 3.92 1.80
CA SER A 533 1.80 4.11 1.34
C SER A 533 2.24 2.94 0.45
N VAL A 534 3.28 3.14 -0.36
CA VAL A 534 3.89 2.05 -1.16
C VAL A 534 4.32 0.88 -0.27
N ALA A 535 4.83 1.17 0.92
CA ALA A 535 5.20 0.14 1.90
C ALA A 535 3.98 -0.69 2.32
N ASP A 536 2.86 -0.04 2.66
CA ASP A 536 1.64 -0.72 3.08
C ASP A 536 1.01 -1.53 1.94
N LEU A 537 0.95 -0.96 0.72
CA LEU A 537 0.46 -1.68 -0.47
C LEU A 537 1.34 -2.89 -0.80
N GLY A 538 2.66 -2.74 -0.67
CA GLY A 538 3.62 -3.84 -0.82
C GLY A 538 3.43 -4.93 0.23
N LEU A 539 2.86 -4.62 1.40
CA LEU A 539 2.45 -5.61 2.38
C LEU A 539 1.15 -6.33 2.02
N LEU A 540 0.50 -6.06 0.90
CA LEU A 540 -0.76 -6.75 0.53
C LEU A 540 -0.63 -7.66 -0.69
N VAL A 541 0.50 -7.62 -1.38
CA VAL A 541 0.78 -8.41 -2.59
C VAL A 541 2.17 -9.08 -2.50
N PRO A 542 2.43 -10.15 -3.27
CA PRO A 542 3.76 -10.75 -3.31
C PRO A 542 4.82 -9.77 -3.76
N ARG A 543 6.02 -9.89 -3.16
CA ARG A 543 7.22 -9.14 -3.56
C ARG A 543 8.40 -10.07 -3.80
N ASN A 544 9.42 -9.59 -4.51
CA ASN A 544 10.63 -10.37 -4.81
C ASN A 544 11.25 -11.05 -3.56
N PRO A 545 11.41 -10.37 -2.41
CA PRO A 545 11.94 -11.03 -1.20
C PRO A 545 11.11 -12.21 -0.69
N ASP A 546 9.81 -12.27 -1.01
CA ASP A 546 8.92 -13.37 -0.60
C ASP A 546 9.31 -14.70 -1.25
N ILE A 547 9.94 -14.68 -2.44
CA ILE A 547 10.35 -15.90 -3.15
C ILE A 547 11.31 -16.73 -2.28
N SER A 548 12.37 -16.11 -1.76
CA SER A 548 13.31 -16.75 -0.84
C SER A 548 12.62 -17.26 0.42
N ALA A 549 11.71 -16.47 1.00
CA ALA A 549 10.98 -16.88 2.21
C ALA A 549 10.09 -18.10 1.95
N GLN A 550 9.42 -18.15 0.80
CA GLN A 550 8.59 -19.30 0.39
C GLN A 550 9.46 -20.55 0.18
N ILE A 551 10.60 -20.41 -0.48
CA ILE A 551 11.53 -21.52 -0.74
C ILE A 551 12.11 -22.07 0.55
N PHE A 552 12.54 -21.23 1.50
CA PHE A 552 13.00 -21.69 2.80
C PHE A 552 11.93 -22.48 3.54
N SER A 553 10.68 -21.98 3.53
CA SER A 553 9.57 -22.68 4.16
C SER A 553 9.32 -24.03 3.52
N TRP A 554 9.39 -24.13 2.18
CA TRP A 554 9.12 -25.35 1.44
C TRP A 554 10.19 -26.42 1.63
N LEU A 555 11.46 -26.03 1.51
CA LEU A 555 12.63 -26.89 1.75
C LEU A 555 12.90 -27.13 3.24
N LYS A 556 12.03 -26.66 4.14
CA LYS A 556 12.12 -26.83 5.60
C LYS A 556 13.46 -26.29 6.15
N VAL A 557 13.97 -25.22 5.56
CA VAL A 557 15.13 -24.46 6.05
C VAL A 557 14.65 -23.61 7.23
N PRO A 558 15.13 -23.84 8.47
CA PRO A 558 14.62 -23.16 9.66
C PRO A 558 14.94 -21.66 9.63
N ARG A 559 13.91 -20.82 9.44
CA ARG A 559 14.05 -19.35 9.49
C ARG A 559 14.59 -18.91 10.85
N GLN A 560 15.66 -18.11 10.82
CA GLN A 560 16.22 -17.48 12.02
C GLN A 560 15.82 -15.99 12.07
N THR A 561 15.51 -15.48 13.26
CA THR A 561 15.14 -14.08 13.46
C THR A 561 16.28 -13.12 13.11
N ASN A 562 17.53 -13.52 13.37
CA ASN A 562 18.71 -12.72 13.07
C ASN A 562 18.97 -12.53 11.56
N TRP A 563 18.32 -13.31 10.70
CA TRP A 563 18.40 -13.11 9.24
C TRP A 563 17.69 -11.85 8.77
N GLN A 564 16.80 -11.28 9.60
CA GLN A 564 16.05 -10.06 9.31
C GLN A 564 15.43 -10.05 7.91
N LEU A 565 14.88 -11.19 7.47
CA LEU A 565 14.23 -11.31 6.15
C LEU A 565 13.07 -10.31 6.03
N ASP A 566 13.00 -9.62 4.90
CA ASP A 566 11.86 -8.77 4.55
C ASP A 566 10.74 -9.60 3.92
N GLY A 567 11.09 -10.72 3.30
CA GLY A 567 10.15 -11.65 2.68
C GLY A 567 9.28 -12.41 3.68
N ARG A 568 8.04 -12.68 3.26
CA ARG A 568 7.08 -13.50 4.01
C ARG A 568 6.67 -14.75 3.23
N VAL A 569 6.05 -15.67 3.95
CA VAL A 569 5.44 -16.88 3.39
C VAL A 569 3.97 -16.60 3.11
N TRP A 570 3.53 -16.95 1.91
CA TRP A 570 2.12 -16.93 1.53
C TRP A 570 1.51 -18.31 1.76
N LEU A 571 0.35 -18.33 2.44
CA LEU A 571 -0.41 -19.53 2.73
C LEU A 571 -1.62 -19.63 1.79
N ASP A 572 -2.14 -20.81 1.54
CA ASP A 572 -3.31 -21.02 0.68
C ASP A 572 -4.66 -20.92 1.44
N LYS A 573 -4.61 -20.50 2.70
CA LYS A 573 -5.76 -20.37 3.62
C LYS A 573 -5.90 -18.95 4.18
#